data_AF-A0A961LGA8-F1
#
_entry.id   AF-A0A961LGA8-F1
#
_cell.length_a   1.000
_cell.length_b   1.000
_cell.length_c   1.000
_cell.angle_alpha   90.00
_cell.angle_beta   90.00
_cell.angle_gamma   90.00
#
_symmetry.space_group_name_H-M   'P 1'
#
loop_
_entity.id
_entity.type
_entity.pdbx_description
1 polymer ?
#
loop_
_entity_poly.entity_id
_entity_poly.type
_entity_poly.pdbx_seq_one_letter_code
_entity_poly.pdbx_strand_id
1 'polypeptide(L)'
;MADHGNSGSHVQDMDEHRSTYEGFLKGSVALTLICLFTLVALVAFRFVNTGNLLLGFGGLIIGCLAVLIDARAGNKWYLSGGLLVVYGLITAVAVS
;
A
#
# COMPACT_ATOMS: atom_id res chain seq x y z
N MET A 1 45.66 -24.69 20.20
CA MET A 1 45.04 -24.62 18.86
C MET A 1 43.56 -24.85 19.06
N ALA A 2 42.78 -23.78 19.05
CA ALA A 2 41.34 -23.87 19.04
C ALA A 2 40.86 -23.00 17.88
N ASP A 3 40.65 -23.66 16.74
CA ASP A 3 39.89 -23.10 15.63
C ASP A 3 38.42 -23.04 16.07
N HIS A 4 38.00 -21.88 16.57
CA HIS A 4 36.60 -21.57 16.76
C HIS A 4 36.08 -20.97 15.46
N GLY A 5 35.44 -21.81 14.63
CA GLY A 5 34.83 -21.42 13.37
C GLY A 5 33.77 -20.34 13.58
N ASN A 6 34.09 -19.10 13.21
CA ASN A 6 33.21 -17.93 13.22
C ASN A 6 32.34 -17.83 11.95
N SER A 7 32.11 -18.94 11.24
CA SER A 7 31.43 -18.95 9.94
C SER A 7 29.89 -19.07 10.03
N GLY A 8 29.33 -19.31 11.22
CA GLY A 8 27.88 -19.43 11.43
C GLY A 8 27.15 -18.13 11.76
N SER A 9 27.82 -17.12 12.34
CA SER A 9 27.16 -15.87 12.78
C SER A 9 26.82 -14.93 11.62
N HIS A 10 27.62 -14.94 10.55
CA HIS A 10 27.49 -13.99 9.45
C HIS A 10 26.28 -14.25 8.53
N VAL A 11 25.85 -15.51 8.41
CA VAL A 11 24.67 -15.89 7.60
C VAL A 11 23.39 -15.52 8.32
N GLN A 12 23.34 -15.77 9.64
CA GLN A 12 22.18 -15.48 10.48
C GLN A 12 21.93 -13.97 10.62
N ASP A 13 23.00 -13.16 10.64
CA ASP A 13 22.96 -11.68 10.64
C ASP A 13 22.35 -11.11 9.34
N MET A 14 22.69 -11.70 8.19
CA MET A 14 22.19 -11.24 6.89
C MET A 14 20.71 -11.57 6.66
N ASP A 15 20.23 -12.69 7.20
CA ASP A 15 18.81 -13.08 7.12
C ASP A 15 17.91 -12.13 7.93
N GLU A 16 18.38 -11.67 9.09
CA GLU A 16 17.64 -10.72 9.94
C GLU A 16 17.53 -9.33 9.27
N HIS A 17 18.62 -8.85 8.70
CA HIS A 17 18.63 -7.60 7.90
C HIS A 17 17.69 -7.69 6.70
N ARG A 18 17.70 -8.81 5.99
CA ARG A 18 16.81 -9.04 4.85
C ARG A 18 15.34 -9.00 5.28
N SER A 19 14.97 -9.66 6.37
CA SER A 19 13.60 -9.66 6.87
C SER A 19 13.10 -8.26 7.22
N THR A 20 13.97 -7.44 7.83
CA THR A 20 13.67 -6.05 8.19
C THR A 20 13.48 -5.19 6.94
N TYR A 21 14.35 -5.36 5.93
CA TYR A 21 14.26 -4.65 4.67
C TYR A 21 12.97 -5.00 3.90
N GLU A 22 12.60 -6.27 3.85
CA GLU A 22 11.35 -6.72 3.23
C GLU A 22 10.12 -6.13 3.93
N GLY A 23 10.15 -6.05 5.26
CA GLY A 23 9.12 -5.37 6.06
C GLY A 23 9.02 -3.87 5.76
N PHE A 24 10.16 -3.18 5.69
CA PHE A 24 10.22 -1.77 5.33
C PHE A 24 9.66 -1.52 3.93
N LEU A 25 10.13 -2.27 2.93
CA LEU A 25 9.70 -2.13 1.55
C LEU A 25 8.18 -2.33 1.40
N LYS A 26 7.65 -3.35 2.08
CA LYS A 26 6.21 -3.60 2.15
C LYS A 26 5.44 -2.45 2.78
N GLY A 27 5.93 -1.91 3.89
CA GLY A 27 5.32 -0.76 4.58
C GLY A 27 5.35 0.51 3.72
N SER A 28 6.46 0.77 3.03
CA SER A 28 6.59 1.91 2.12
C SER A 28 5.56 1.84 0.98
N VAL A 29 5.41 0.69 0.33
CA VAL A 29 4.43 0.52 -0.75
C VAL A 29 3.00 0.71 -0.23
N ALA A 30 2.66 0.14 0.94
CA ALA A 30 1.34 0.33 1.55
C ALA A 30 1.04 1.82 1.81
N LEU A 31 2.02 2.55 2.36
CA LEU A 31 1.88 3.98 2.67
C LEU A 31 1.72 4.81 1.40
N THR A 32 2.49 4.52 0.35
CA THR A 32 2.35 5.18 -0.95
C THR A 32 0.95 4.99 -1.52
N LEU A 33 0.41 3.78 -1.49
CA LEU A 33 -0.94 3.50 -2.00
C LEU A 33 -2.03 4.22 -1.20
N ILE A 34 -1.95 4.19 0.13
CA ILE A 34 -2.91 4.91 1.00
C ILE A 34 -2.85 6.42 0.73
N CYS A 35 -1.65 6.97 0.53
CA CYS A 35 -1.48 8.38 0.16
C CYS A 35 -2.20 8.69 -1.17
N LEU A 36 -2.03 7.84 -2.19
CA LEU A 36 -2.70 8.03 -3.49
C LEU A 36 -4.23 7.93 -3.36
N PHE A 37 -4.76 6.94 -2.63
CA PHE A 37 -6.20 6.86 -2.33
C PHE A 37 -6.71 8.13 -1.64
N THR A 38 -5.93 8.66 -0.69
CA THR A 38 -6.28 9.89 0.03
C THR A 38 -6.34 11.09 -0.92
N LEU A 39 -5.36 11.22 -1.83
CA LEU A 39 -5.37 12.29 -2.83
C LEU A 39 -6.60 12.23 -3.75
N VAL A 40 -6.96 11.04 -4.24
CA VAL A 40 -8.17 10.87 -5.07
C VAL A 40 -9.43 11.18 -4.27
N ALA A 41 -9.51 10.77 -3.00
CA ALA A 41 -10.64 11.08 -2.14
C ALA A 41 -10.78 12.59 -1.87
N LEU A 42 -9.67 13.31 -1.67
CA LEU A 42 -9.68 14.77 -1.53
C LEU A 42 -10.20 15.46 -2.80
N VAL A 43 -9.84 14.94 -3.98
CA VAL A 43 -10.39 15.41 -5.26
C VAL A 43 -11.90 15.16 -5.30
N ALA A 44 -12.35 13.96 -4.93
CA ALA A 44 -13.77 13.62 -4.88
C ALA A 44 -14.56 14.56 -3.93
N PHE A 45 -14.04 14.80 -2.72
CA PHE A 45 -14.70 15.68 -1.75
C PHE A 45 -14.84 17.12 -2.26
N ARG A 46 -13.82 17.63 -2.95
CA ARG A 46 -13.76 19.03 -3.37
C ARG A 46 -14.54 19.33 -4.65
N PHE A 47 -14.49 18.42 -5.62
CA PHE A 47 -14.88 18.71 -7.00
C PHE A 47 -16.12 17.94 -7.48
N VAL A 48 -16.55 16.88 -6.81
CA VAL A 48 -17.80 16.18 -7.17
C VAL A 48 -19.00 16.94 -6.60
N ASN A 49 -19.98 17.27 -7.45
CA ASN A 49 -21.14 18.08 -7.04
C ASN A 49 -22.19 17.28 -6.25
N THR A 50 -22.32 15.98 -6.48
CA THR A 50 -23.34 15.13 -5.83
C THR A 50 -22.73 13.79 -5.43
N GLY A 51 -22.96 13.36 -4.19
CA GLY A 51 -22.42 12.10 -3.69
C GLY A 51 -20.92 12.14 -3.32
N ASN A 52 -20.32 13.33 -3.25
CA ASN A 52 -18.93 13.54 -2.88
C ASN A 52 -18.52 12.85 -1.57
N LEU A 53 -19.37 12.87 -0.55
CA LEU A 53 -19.11 12.19 0.72
C LEU A 53 -19.05 10.67 0.54
N LEU A 54 -20.01 10.09 -0.17
CA LEU A 54 -20.09 8.64 -0.38
C LEU A 54 -18.93 8.16 -1.26
N LEU A 55 -18.61 8.89 -2.32
CA LEU A 55 -17.53 8.56 -3.24
C LEU A 55 -16.14 8.78 -2.61
N GLY A 56 -15.98 9.83 -1.82
CA GLY A 56 -14.75 10.12 -1.08
C GLY A 56 -14.49 9.11 0.05
N PHE A 57 -15.42 8.97 1.00
CA PHE A 57 -15.25 8.02 2.12
C PHE A 57 -15.31 6.57 1.65
N GLY A 58 -16.24 6.24 0.75
CA GLY A 58 -16.37 4.88 0.22
C GLY A 58 -15.09 4.43 -0.48
N GLY A 59 -14.54 5.27 -1.36
CA GLY A 59 -13.28 4.99 -2.04
C GLY A 59 -12.10 4.86 -1.07
N LEU A 60 -12.03 5.70 -0.04
CA LEU A 60 -10.95 5.68 0.94
C LEU A 60 -11.02 4.44 1.84
N ILE A 61 -12.20 4.08 2.35
CA ILE A 61 -12.40 2.87 3.17
C ILE A 61 -12.08 1.61 2.36
N ILE A 62 -12.64 1.50 1.16
CA ILE A 62 -12.41 0.33 0.28
C ILE A 62 -10.94 0.25 -0.14
N GLY A 63 -10.31 1.39 -0.46
CA GLY A 63 -8.89 1.48 -0.79
C GLY A 63 -7.99 1.00 0.34
N CYS A 64 -8.23 1.46 1.58
CA CYS A 64 -7.50 0.99 2.75
C CYS A 64 -7.66 -0.52 2.98
N LEU A 65 -8.88 -1.06 2.84
CA LEU A 65 -9.12 -2.50 2.94
C LEU A 65 -8.35 -3.27 1.87
N ALA A 66 -8.35 -2.80 0.62
CA ALA A 66 -7.61 -3.43 -0.46
C ALA A 66 -6.09 -3.46 -0.20
N VAL A 67 -5.52 -2.35 0.31
CA VAL A 67 -4.10 -2.28 0.70
C VAL A 67 -3.79 -3.26 1.83
N LEU A 68 -4.65 -3.38 2.83
CA LEU A 68 -4.48 -4.35 3.93
C LEU A 68 -4.55 -5.80 3.44
N ILE A 69 -5.44 -6.09 2.50
CA ILE A 69 -5.57 -7.42 1.88
C ILE A 69 -4.28 -7.75 1.10
N ASP A 70 -3.80 -6.86 0.24
CA ASP A 70 -2.55 -7.08 -0.52
C ASP A 70 -1.33 -7.21 0.39
N ALA A 71 -1.26 -6.41 1.45
CA ALA A 71 -0.23 -6.53 2.46
C ALA A 71 -0.29 -7.90 3.15
N ARG A 72 -1.48 -8.47 3.40
CA ARG A 72 -1.55 -9.84 3.96
C ARG A 72 -1.31 -10.95 2.94
N ALA A 73 -1.66 -10.75 1.66
CA ALA A 73 -1.64 -11.77 0.62
C ALA A 73 -0.26 -11.99 -0.05
N GLY A 74 0.79 -11.31 0.40
CA GLY A 74 2.15 -11.54 -0.09
C GLY A 74 2.62 -10.57 -1.19
N ASN A 75 2.26 -9.29 -1.07
CA ASN A 75 2.90 -8.17 -1.77
C ASN A 75 2.74 -8.15 -3.31
N LYS A 76 1.65 -8.70 -3.85
CA LYS A 76 1.38 -8.61 -5.30
C LYS A 76 0.79 -7.26 -5.72
N TRP A 77 0.17 -6.52 -4.80
CA TRP A 77 -0.36 -5.15 -4.99
C TRP A 77 -1.33 -4.92 -6.16
N TYR A 78 -1.75 -5.98 -6.88
CA TYR A 78 -2.62 -5.86 -8.05
C TYR A 78 -4.04 -5.42 -7.68
N LEU A 79 -4.54 -5.83 -6.50
CA LEU A 79 -5.88 -5.48 -6.06
C LEU A 79 -5.96 -3.98 -5.74
N SER A 80 -5.09 -3.50 -4.85
CA SER A 80 -5.02 -2.11 -4.43
C SER A 80 -4.59 -1.18 -5.57
N GLY A 81 -3.61 -1.59 -6.38
CA GLY A 81 -3.21 -0.84 -7.58
C GLY A 81 -4.32 -0.76 -8.63
N GLY A 82 -4.97 -1.88 -8.94
CA GLY A 82 -6.10 -1.89 -9.89
C GLY A 82 -7.29 -1.08 -9.39
N LEU A 83 -7.64 -1.22 -8.11
CA LEU A 83 -8.73 -0.47 -7.49
C LEU A 83 -8.42 1.03 -7.44
N LEU A 84 -7.17 1.42 -7.23
CA LEU A 84 -6.74 2.82 -7.29
C LEU A 84 -6.98 3.42 -8.68
N VAL A 85 -6.63 2.70 -9.74
CA VAL A 85 -6.86 3.16 -11.12
C VAL A 85 -8.36 3.29 -11.39
N VAL A 86 -9.16 2.29 -11.03
CA VAL A 86 -10.62 2.33 -11.20
C VAL A 86 -11.23 3.49 -10.43
N TYR A 87 -10.82 3.70 -9.17
CA TYR A 87 -11.30 4.78 -8.34
C TYR A 87 -10.93 6.17 -8.90
N GLY A 88 -9.70 6.32 -9.39
CA GLY A 88 -9.25 7.53 -10.07
C GLY A 88 -10.08 7.84 -11.32
N LEU A 89 -10.36 6.83 -12.16
CA LEU A 89 -11.19 7.01 -13.37
C LEU A 89 -12.63 7.39 -13.04
N ILE A 90 -13.26 6.71 -12.08
CA ILE A 90 -14.63 7.03 -11.63
C ILE A 90 -14.68 8.46 -11.10
N THR A 91 -13.69 8.86 -10.29
CA THR A 91 -13.61 10.20 -9.72
C THR A 91 -13.41 11.25 -10.81
N ALA A 92 -12.54 10.99 -11.80
CA ALA A 92 -12.31 11.90 -12.92
C ALA A 92 -13.59 12.16 -13.73
N VAL A 93 -14.37 11.12 -14.01
CA VAL A 93 -15.67 11.25 -14.71
C VAL A 93 -16.69 12.01 -13.84
N ALA A 94 -16.72 11.76 -12.54
CA ALA A 94 -17.67 12.40 -11.62
C ALA A 94 -17.39 13.89 -11.33
N VAL A 95 -16.18 14.37 -11.64
CA VAL A 95 -15.76 15.77 -11.51
C VAL A 95 -16.11 16.60 -12.76
N SER A 96 -16.51 15.95 -13.86
CA SER A 96 -16.82 16.59 -15.14
C SER A 96 -18.19 17.28 -15.18
#